data_AF-A0A7Y2ENZ6-F1
#
_entry.id   AF-A0A7Y2ENZ6-F1
#
_cell.length_a   1.000
_cell.length_b   1.000
_cell.length_c   1.000
_cell.angle_alpha   90.00
_cell.angle_beta   90.00
_cell.angle_gamma   90.00
#
_symmetry.space_group_name_H-M   'P 1'
#
loop_
_entity.id
_entity.type
_entity.pdbx_description
1 polymer ?
#
loop_
_entity_poly.entity_id
_entity_poly.type
_entity_poly.pdbx_seq_one_letter_code
_entity_poly.pdbx_strand_id
1 'polypeptide(L)' 'MSDVSKVVLAYSGGLDTSVIARWLQDTYSCEVVTFTADIGQGEEVEPARAKAEAMGIKEIYIDDLRE' A
#
# COMPACT_ATOMS: atom_id res chain seq x y z
N MET A 1 -24.32 6.55 -0.64
CA MET A 1 -23.22 5.61 -0.95
C MET A 1 -22.26 5.71 0.22
N SER A 2 -21.70 4.62 0.72
CA SER A 2 -20.78 4.67 1.86
C SER A 2 -19.61 5.61 1.53
N ASP A 3 -19.49 6.70 2.28
CA ASP A 3 -18.48 7.75 2.13
C ASP A 3 -17.11 7.27 2.61
N VAL A 4 -16.56 6.24 1.96
CA VAL A 4 -15.21 5.76 2.27
C VAL A 4 -14.24 6.83 1.78
N SER A 5 -13.77 7.69 2.68
CA SER A 5 -12.87 8.79 2.35
C SER A 5 -11.40 8.38 2.39
N LYS A 6 -11.04 7.41 3.22
CA LYS A 6 -9.65 6.97 3.43
C LYS A 6 -9.58 5.49 3.81
N VAL A 7 -8.64 4.76 3.22
CA VAL A 7 -8.38 3.32 3.45
C VAL A 7 -6.92 3.10 3.73
N VAL A 8 -6.63 2.29 4.75
CA VAL A 8 -5.29 1.72 4.97
C VAL A 8 -5.26 0.33 4.37
N LEU A 9 -4.29 0.08 3.48
CA LEU A 9 -4.07 -1.20 2.82
C LEU A 9 -2.77 -1.82 3.33
N ALA A 10 -2.86 -3.03 3.88
CA ALA A 10 -1.70 -3.88 4.08
C ALA A 10 -1.11 -4.23 2.70
N TYR A 11 0.09 -3.75 2.43
CA TYR A 11 0.66 -3.68 1.08
C TYR A 11 1.98 -4.43 1.03
N SER A 12 1.99 -5.56 0.33
CA SER A 12 3.18 -6.41 0.16
C SER A 12 4.08 -5.99 -0.99
N GLY A 13 3.62 -5.08 -1.87
CA GLY A 13 4.29 -4.82 -3.15
C GLY A 13 4.05 -5.89 -4.23
N GLY A 14 3.35 -6.97 -3.91
CA GLY A 14 2.92 -8.00 -4.86
C GLY A 14 1.89 -7.51 -5.87
N LEU A 15 1.63 -8.33 -6.89
CA LEU A 15 0.64 -8.04 -7.94
C LEU A 15 -0.75 -7.77 -7.35
N ASP A 16 -1.21 -8.65 -6.45
CA ASP A 16 -2.57 -8.58 -5.89
C ASP A 16 -2.80 -7.28 -5.14
N THR A 17 -1.92 -6.95 -4.19
CA THR A 17 -2.04 -5.71 -3.40
C THR A 17 -1.86 -4.46 -4.24
N SER A 18 -1.10 -4.54 -5.34
CA SER A 18 -0.94 -3.44 -6.30
C SER A 18 -2.21 -3.18 -7.10
N VAL A 19 -2.86 -4.24 -7.58
CA VAL A 19 -4.14 -4.14 -8.29
C VAL A 19 -5.24 -3.64 -7.33
N ILE A 20 -5.26 -4.12 -6.08
CA ILE A 20 -6.21 -3.66 -5.07
C ILE A 20 -6.02 -2.17 -4.75
N ALA A 21 -4.79 -1.71 -4.56
CA ALA A 21 -4.52 -0.29 -4.30
C ALA A 21 -5.09 0.60 -5.40
N ARG A 22 -4.87 0.22 -6.67
CA ARG A 22 -5.41 0.94 -7.82
C ARG A 22 -6.93 0.87 -7.89
N TRP A 23 -7.50 -0.31 -7.66
CA TRP A 23 -8.94 -0.53 -7.68
C TRP A 23 -9.66 0.29 -6.60
N LEU A 24 -9.06 0.45 -5.41
CA LEU A 24 -9.60 1.29 -4.34
C LEU A 24 -9.63 2.77 -4.74
N GLN A 25 -8.57 3.27 -5.37
CA GLN A 25 -8.51 4.63 -5.92
C GLN A 25 -9.59 4.84 -6.99
N ASP A 26 -9.71 3.94 -7.96
CA ASP A 26 -10.62 4.11 -9.09
C ASP A 26 -12.10 3.91 -8.70
N THR A 27 -12.39 2.94 -7.82
CA THR A 27 -13.78 2.56 -7.46
C THR A 27 -14.37 3.46 -6.39
N TYR A 28 -13.58 3.82 -5.38
CA TYR A 28 -14.07 4.60 -4.24
C TYR A 28 -13.65 6.07 -4.31
N SER A 29 -12.74 6.44 -5.23
CA SER A 29 -12.18 7.81 -5.28
C SER A 29 -11.67 8.28 -3.91
N CYS A 30 -11.13 7.33 -3.14
CA CYS A 30 -10.72 7.53 -1.76
C CYS A 30 -9.21 7.66 -1.65
N GLU A 31 -8.75 8.25 -0.55
CA GLU A 31 -7.34 8.25 -0.21
C GLU A 31 -6.89 6.85 0.20
N VAL A 32 -5.84 6.33 -0.44
CA VAL A 32 -5.22 5.06 -0.08
C VAL A 32 -3.92 5.34 0.65
N VAL A 33 -3.74 4.71 1.80
CA VAL A 33 -2.51 4.64 2.58
C VAL A 33 -1.98 3.23 2.51
N THR A 34 -0.69 3.03 2.30
CA THR A 34 -0.08 1.70 2.34
C THR A 34 0.71 1.49 3.62
N PHE A 35 0.60 0.27 4.15
CA PHE A 35 1.42 -0.19 5.26
C PHE A 35 2.10 -1.51 4.87
N THR A 36 3.43 -1.54 4.92
CA THR A 36 4.24 -2.73 4.73
C THR A 36 4.92 -3.09 6.05
N ALA A 37 4.72 -4.31 6.52
CA ALA A 37 5.45 -4.86 7.64
C ALA A 37 6.71 -5.57 7.13
N ASP A 38 7.90 -5.07 7.46
CA ASP A 38 9.14 -5.83 7.24
C ASP A 38 9.31 -6.84 8.38
N ILE A 39 9.01 -8.10 8.08
CA ILE A 39 9.17 -9.24 8.99
C ILE A 39 10.45 -10.04 8.69
N GLY A 40 11.44 -9.41 8.06
CA GLY A 40 12.66 -10.09 7.57
C GLY A 40 12.57 -10.53 6.11
N GLN A 41 11.73 -9.85 5.33
CA GLN A 41 11.60 -10.10 3.89
C GLN A 41 12.74 -9.47 3.07
N GLY A 42 13.52 -8.56 3.67
CA GLY A 42 14.75 -8.05 3.07
C GLY A 42 14.50 -7.18 1.84
N GLU A 43 15.09 -7.55 0.69
CA GLU A 43 15.10 -6.75 -0.54
C GLU A 43 13.71 -6.54 -1.17
N GLU A 44 12.65 -7.21 -0.71
CA GLU A 44 11.29 -7.06 -1.24
C GLU A 44 10.56 -5.79 -0.76
N VAL A 45 11.06 -5.16 0.31
CA VAL A 45 10.42 -4.01 0.97
C VAL A 45 10.57 -2.72 0.15
N GLU A 46 11.77 -2.45 -0.37
CA GLU A 46 12.05 -1.26 -1.20
C GLU A 46 11.27 -1.24 -2.53
N PRO A 47 11.16 -2.37 -3.28
CA PRO A 47 10.27 -2.48 -4.43
C PRO A 47 8.80 -2.17 -4.11
N ALA A 48 8.31 -2.50 -2.91
CA ALA A 48 6.96 -2.14 -2.51
C ALA A 48 6.80 -0.61 -2.41
N ARG A 49 7.74 0.08 -1.75
CA ARG A 49 7.74 1.55 -1.69
C ARG A 49 7.67 2.18 -3.07
N ALA A 50 8.59 1.79 -3.97
CA ALA A 50 8.68 2.36 -5.30
C ALA A 50 7.38 2.15 -6.12
N LYS A 51 6.72 1.00 -5.97
CA LYS A 51 5.43 0.73 -6.64
C LYS A 51 4.31 1.60 -6.09
N ALA A 52 4.23 1.77 -4.77
CA ALA A 52 3.22 2.63 -4.15
C ALA A 52 3.40 4.10 -4.56
N GLU A 53 4.64 4.59 -4.61
CA GLU A 53 4.98 5.93 -5.11
C GLU A 53 4.57 6.12 -6.57
N ALA A 54 4.86 5.13 -7.43
CA ALA A 54 4.46 5.15 -8.83
C ALA A 54 2.94 5.17 -9.03
N MET A 55 2.15 4.70 -8.06
CA MET A 55 0.69 4.79 -8.04
C MET A 55 0.16 6.12 -7.47
N GLY A 56 1.03 7.06 -7.11
CA GLY A 56 0.66 8.36 -6.56
C GLY A 56 0.16 8.29 -5.11
N ILE A 57 0.46 7.21 -4.40
CA ILE A 57 0.14 7.06 -2.97
C ILE A 57 1.09 7.95 -2.18
N LYS A 58 0.53 8.84 -1.34
CA LYS A 58 1.32 9.83 -0.58
C LYS A 58 1.79 9.31 0.77
N GLU A 59 0.96 8.51 1.42
CA GLU A 59 1.23 7.96 2.74
C GLU A 59 1.64 6.48 2.58
N ILE A 60 2.94 6.23 2.70
CA ILE A 60 3.58 4.92 2.53
C ILE A 60 4.39 4.62 3.78
N TYR A 61 3.84 3.76 4.63
CA TYR A 61 4.43 3.33 5.88
C TYR A 61 5.11 1.99 5.70
N ILE A 62 6.34 1.90 6.18
CA ILE A 62 7.12 0.67 6.21
C ILE A 62 7.73 0.58 7.60
N ASP A 63 7.28 -0.39 8.37
CA ASP A 63 7.75 -0.62 9.74
C ASP A 63 8.48 -1.95 9.82
N ASP A 64 9.65 -1.93 10.46
CA ASP A 64 10.39 -3.12 10.84
C ASP A 64 9.69 -3.79 12.04
N LEU A 65 9.16 -4.99 11.81
CA LEU A 65 8.45 -5.79 12.81
C LEU A 65 9.18 -7.11 13.10
N ARG A 66 10.50 -7.15 12.88
CA ARG A 66 11.31 -8.35 13.14
C ARG A 66 11.36 -8.71 14.62
N GLU A 67 11.26 -7.73 15.55
CA GLU A 67 11.27 -7.93 17.01
C GLU A 67 10.49 -6.85 17.77
#